data_AF-A0A967KEX9-F1
#
_entry.id   AF-A0A967KEX9-F1
#
_cell.length_a   1.000
_cell.length_b   1.000
_cell.length_c   1.000
_cell.angle_alpha   90.00
_cell.angle_beta   90.00
_cell.angle_gamma   90.00
#
_symmetry.space_group_name_H-M   'P 1'
#
loop_
_entity.id
_entity.type
_entity.pdbx_description
1 polymer ?
#
loop_
_entity_poly.entity_id
_entity_poly.type
_entity_poly.pdbx_seq_one_letter_code
_entity_poly.pdbx_strand_id
1 'polypeptide(L)'
;MSNKGLPDESVLRLTVIRNHFRLMVRLVCLIGAVLCLLPITDKEALLAVVPALSPFVTVTSILAAKKIQPILGLGFIVGLVTLFRHRWFCRWACPMGLCLDGANFLGWRLKRKPYQSMSIGRWLFAITIGGAILGYPLFLWCDPLTLFSGLFLLTEQHHLLAGTVSFLLVMLLLFFSLLWPHIWCRGLCPLGAFQDLLSIMSRSVRSIIRPATDTQHVGHSGYPVARRTVLGLLAGMASAGILHLTSRKHSQPLRPPGAVDELTFRGLCTHCGNCIRSCPYDIIRPDMGQHGITSILSPVLTFDKNYCRENCTRCTRFCHSGAILGVDLDNKPDTKIGLAKVDMNLCLLGEDHECSACMRWCPYSAIRYVFSEEKYLLVPMINADKCNGCGACEVACPTSPRKAIRVFPNNKKIINNEYSSSPNSFRNITKVNRTLNPPRARYFFVNRDI
;
A
#
# COMPACT_ATOMS: atom_id res chain seq x y z
N MET A 1 61.14 -14.43 -5.43
CA MET A 1 59.96 -14.95 -6.17
C MET A 1 59.00 -15.55 -5.15
N SER A 2 57.91 -14.84 -4.84
CA SER A 2 56.96 -15.25 -3.80
C SER A 2 56.07 -16.39 -4.31
N ASN A 3 56.24 -17.56 -3.69
CA ASN A 3 55.45 -18.76 -3.96
C ASN A 3 54.00 -18.54 -3.52
N LYS A 4 53.13 -18.10 -4.43
CA LYS A 4 51.67 -18.09 -4.19
C LYS A 4 51.20 -19.54 -4.33
N GLY A 5 51.14 -20.26 -3.21
CA GLY A 5 50.62 -21.62 -3.14
C GLY A 5 49.25 -21.70 -3.83
N LEU A 6 49.11 -22.66 -4.75
CA LEU A 6 47.82 -23.01 -5.34
C LEU A 6 46.84 -23.38 -4.21
N PRO A 7 45.58 -22.95 -4.28
CA PRO A 7 44.57 -23.37 -3.31
C PRO A 7 44.36 -24.89 -3.38
N ASP A 8 44.33 -25.54 -2.22
CA ASP A 8 44.08 -26.97 -2.04
C ASP A 8 42.79 -27.42 -2.78
N GLU A 9 42.88 -28.55 -3.49
CA GLU A 9 41.80 -29.09 -4.34
C GLU A 9 40.51 -29.35 -3.52
N SER A 10 40.67 -29.70 -2.24
CA SER A 10 39.59 -29.89 -1.27
C SER A 10 38.76 -28.61 -1.06
N VAL A 11 39.43 -27.45 -0.96
CA VAL A 11 38.83 -26.12 -0.77
C VAL A 11 38.11 -25.68 -2.03
N LEU A 12 38.64 -26.01 -3.21
CA LEU A 12 38.01 -25.73 -4.50
C LEU A 12 36.69 -26.51 -4.64
N ARG A 13 36.70 -27.83 -4.36
CA ARG A 13 35.49 -28.68 -4.41
C ARG A 13 34.41 -28.21 -3.44
N LEU A 14 34.77 -27.90 -2.20
CA LEU A 14 33.83 -27.37 -1.20
C LEU A 14 33.22 -26.03 -1.64
N THR A 15 34.00 -25.17 -2.29
CA THR A 15 33.51 -23.88 -2.78
C THR A 15 32.52 -24.03 -3.94
N VAL A 16 32.79 -24.96 -4.86
CA VAL A 16 31.89 -25.29 -5.99
C VAL A 16 30.57 -25.85 -5.47
N ILE A 17 30.60 -26.84 -4.58
CA ILE A 17 29.40 -27.45 -3.97
C ILE A 17 28.53 -26.38 -3.29
N ARG A 18 29.15 -25.52 -2.47
CA ARG A 18 28.44 -24.42 -1.78
C ARG A 18 27.77 -23.45 -2.76
N ASN A 19 28.43 -23.12 -3.87
CA ASN A 19 27.89 -22.21 -4.87
C ASN A 19 26.71 -22.83 -5.64
N HIS A 20 26.80 -24.11 -6.01
CA HIS A 20 25.68 -24.84 -6.62
C HIS A 20 24.49 -24.94 -5.68
N PHE A 21 24.72 -25.31 -4.42
CA PHE A 21 23.67 -25.38 -3.41
C PHE A 21 22.96 -24.03 -3.24
N ARG A 22 23.71 -22.93 -3.13
CA ARG A 22 23.14 -21.57 -3.05
C ARG A 22 22.32 -21.22 -4.29
N LEU A 23 22.77 -21.58 -5.49
CA LEU A 23 22.03 -21.34 -6.73
C LEU A 23 20.72 -22.14 -6.75
N MET A 24 20.74 -23.41 -6.36
CA MET A 24 19.53 -24.24 -6.28
C MET A 24 18.51 -23.64 -5.32
N VAL A 25 18.92 -23.23 -4.11
CA VAL A 25 18.01 -22.58 -3.15
C VAL A 25 17.36 -21.33 -3.76
N ARG A 26 18.14 -20.48 -4.45
CA ARG A 26 17.60 -19.26 -5.07
C ARG A 26 16.64 -19.57 -6.22
N LEU A 27 16.91 -20.58 -7.02
CA LEU A 27 15.99 -21.04 -8.07
C LEU A 27 14.67 -21.54 -7.47
N VAL A 28 14.74 -22.33 -6.40
CA VAL A 28 13.53 -22.78 -5.67
C VAL A 28 12.75 -21.59 -5.12
N CYS A 29 13.41 -20.60 -4.51
CA CYS A 29 12.75 -19.39 -4.03
C CYS A 29 12.12 -18.57 -5.16
N LEU A 30 12.79 -18.44 -6.32
CA LEU A 30 12.25 -17.75 -7.49
C LEU A 30 11.02 -18.47 -8.04
N ILE A 31 11.12 -19.78 -8.26
CA ILE A 31 10.00 -20.60 -8.73
C ILE A 31 8.84 -20.53 -7.75
N GLY A 32 9.10 -20.66 -6.44
CA GLY A 32 8.10 -20.51 -5.39
C GLY A 32 7.43 -19.13 -5.42
N ALA A 33 8.20 -18.04 -5.57
CA ALA A 33 7.65 -16.69 -5.67
C ALA A 33 6.80 -16.50 -6.92
N VAL A 34 7.23 -17.04 -8.07
CA VAL A 34 6.45 -17.02 -9.32
C VAL A 34 5.15 -17.80 -9.14
N LEU A 35 5.19 -19.02 -8.60
CA LEU A 35 3.99 -19.85 -8.37
C LEU A 35 3.00 -19.17 -7.41
N CYS A 36 3.49 -18.53 -6.35
CA CYS A 36 2.66 -17.77 -5.40
C CYS A 36 1.96 -16.57 -6.06
N LEU A 37 2.62 -15.96 -7.05
CA LEU A 37 2.13 -14.77 -7.73
C LEU A 37 1.49 -15.09 -9.09
N LEU A 38 1.40 -16.33 -9.53
CA LEU A 38 0.64 -16.66 -10.73
C LEU A 38 -0.85 -16.79 -10.40
N PRO A 39 -1.76 -16.37 -11.30
CA PRO A 39 -3.21 -16.49 -11.10
C PRO A 39 -3.71 -17.95 -11.18
N ILE A 40 -2.81 -18.94 -11.19
CA ILE A 40 -3.09 -20.38 -11.36
C ILE A 40 -3.45 -21.04 -10.03
N THR A 41 -3.12 -20.41 -8.90
CA THR A 41 -3.42 -20.98 -7.58
C THR A 41 -4.64 -20.29 -6.95
N ASP A 42 -5.67 -21.06 -6.61
CA ASP A 42 -6.83 -20.61 -5.79
C ASP A 42 -6.42 -20.14 -4.38
N LYS A 43 -5.13 -20.22 -4.06
CA LYS A 43 -4.53 -19.89 -2.78
C LYS A 43 -4.22 -18.40 -2.72
N GLU A 44 -5.27 -17.61 -2.67
CA GLU A 44 -5.27 -16.17 -2.42
C GLU A 44 -4.29 -15.72 -1.32
N ALA A 45 -4.12 -16.53 -0.27
CA ALA A 45 -3.19 -16.31 0.83
C ALA A 45 -1.72 -16.06 0.39
N LEU A 46 -1.32 -16.50 -0.81
CA LEU A 46 0.07 -16.44 -1.27
C LEU A 46 0.48 -15.08 -1.87
N LEU A 47 -0.47 -14.26 -2.33
CA LEU A 47 -0.20 -12.95 -2.95
C LEU A 47 0.63 -12.04 -2.03
N ALA A 48 0.33 -12.07 -0.75
CA ALA A 48 0.97 -11.20 0.23
C ALA A 48 2.28 -11.74 0.78
N VAL A 49 2.53 -13.05 0.66
CA VAL A 49 3.69 -13.71 1.27
C VAL A 49 4.99 -13.15 0.72
N VAL A 50 5.13 -13.08 -0.61
CA VAL A 50 6.36 -12.65 -1.27
C VAL A 50 6.80 -11.24 -0.82
N PRO A 51 5.95 -10.20 -0.90
CA PRO A 51 6.36 -8.87 -0.45
C PRO A 51 6.39 -8.72 1.07
N ALA A 52 5.64 -9.53 1.84
CA ALA A 52 5.71 -9.55 3.30
C ALA A 52 7.04 -10.10 3.85
N LEU A 53 7.84 -10.81 3.04
CA LEU A 53 9.17 -11.27 3.43
C LEU A 53 10.19 -10.12 3.57
N SER A 54 9.86 -8.89 3.16
CA SER A 54 10.76 -7.73 3.30
C SER A 54 10.82 -7.26 4.76
N PRO A 55 11.93 -7.49 5.50
CA PRO A 55 12.07 -6.91 6.83
C PRO A 55 12.14 -5.37 6.80
N PHE A 56 12.55 -4.79 5.67
CA PHE A 56 12.60 -3.34 5.48
C PHE A 56 11.20 -2.73 5.46
N VAL A 57 10.29 -3.28 4.64
CA VAL A 57 8.88 -2.85 4.62
C VAL A 57 8.25 -3.07 5.99
N THR A 58 8.50 -4.22 6.64
CA THR A 58 7.96 -4.50 7.97
C THR A 58 8.31 -3.42 9.00
N VAL A 59 9.60 -3.11 9.15
CA VAL A 59 10.06 -2.14 10.17
C VAL A 59 9.52 -0.74 9.89
N THR A 60 9.59 -0.30 8.64
CA THR A 60 9.16 1.04 8.24
C THR A 60 7.64 1.22 8.31
N SER A 61 6.87 0.19 7.94
CA SER A 61 5.41 0.18 8.07
C SER A 61 4.96 0.20 9.53
N ILE A 62 5.59 -0.58 10.42
CA ILE A 62 5.26 -0.55 11.86
C ILE A 62 5.53 0.85 12.43
N LEU A 63 6.67 1.45 12.06
CA LEU A 63 7.06 2.78 12.53
C LEU A 63 6.08 3.87 12.06
N ALA A 64 5.64 3.80 10.80
CA ALA A 64 4.72 4.76 10.22
C ALA A 64 3.27 4.57 10.68
N ALA A 65 2.75 3.34 10.67
CA ALA A 65 1.37 3.07 11.06
C ALA A 65 1.16 3.03 12.58
N LYS A 66 2.25 2.87 13.37
CA LYS A 66 2.21 2.67 14.83
C LYS A 66 1.31 1.50 15.25
N LYS A 67 1.11 0.54 14.35
CA LYS A 67 0.28 -0.66 14.55
C LYS A 67 1.02 -1.87 14.01
N ILE A 68 0.87 -2.99 14.71
CA ILE A 68 1.46 -4.27 14.32
C ILE A 68 0.34 -5.14 13.76
N GLN A 69 0.46 -5.50 12.48
CA GLN A 69 -0.43 -6.43 11.81
C GLN A 69 0.19 -7.84 11.78
N PRO A 70 -0.61 -8.92 11.84
CA PRO A 70 -0.10 -10.28 11.80
C PRO A 70 0.78 -10.58 10.57
N ILE A 71 0.42 -10.02 9.41
CA ILE A 71 1.13 -10.25 8.15
C ILE A 71 2.57 -9.73 8.14
N LEU A 72 2.86 -8.72 8.97
CA LEU A 72 4.18 -8.15 9.13
C LEU A 72 5.15 -9.11 9.85
N GLY A 73 4.63 -10.14 10.52
CA GLY A 73 5.42 -11.14 11.25
C GLY A 73 6.40 -11.91 10.37
N LEU A 74 6.06 -12.17 9.11
CA LEU A 74 6.95 -12.85 8.16
C LEU A 74 8.25 -12.07 7.95
N GLY A 75 8.15 -10.77 7.67
CA GLY A 75 9.31 -9.91 7.52
C GLY A 75 10.11 -9.78 8.81
N PHE A 76 9.46 -9.79 9.98
CA PHE A 76 10.17 -9.80 11.26
C PHE A 76 11.02 -11.06 11.46
N ILE A 77 10.47 -12.25 11.14
CA ILE A 77 11.20 -13.52 11.19
C ILE A 77 12.42 -13.47 10.24
N VAL A 78 12.23 -13.01 9.01
CA VAL A 78 13.35 -12.83 8.06
C VAL A 78 14.39 -11.86 8.63
N GLY A 79 13.94 -10.74 9.23
CA GLY A 79 14.79 -9.77 9.91
C GLY A 79 15.66 -10.41 11.00
N LEU A 80 15.08 -11.24 11.86
CA LEU A 80 15.81 -11.98 12.89
C LEU A 80 16.86 -12.92 12.30
N VAL A 81 16.54 -13.65 11.23
CA VAL A 81 17.52 -14.51 10.54
C VAL A 81 18.66 -13.69 9.94
N THR A 82 18.36 -12.50 9.38
CA THR A 82 19.40 -11.62 8.81
C THR A 82 20.37 -11.04 9.85
N LEU A 83 20.02 -11.00 11.14
CA LEU A 83 20.95 -10.57 12.21
C LEU A 83 22.18 -11.49 12.32
N PHE A 84 22.03 -12.78 12.01
CA PHE A 84 23.10 -13.76 12.18
C PHE A 84 24.16 -13.74 11.06
N ARG A 85 23.77 -13.37 9.83
CA ARG A 85 24.60 -13.47 8.62
C ARG A 85 24.40 -12.24 7.72
N HIS A 86 25.50 -11.55 7.41
CA HIS A 86 25.50 -10.36 6.53
C HIS A 86 24.83 -10.62 5.18
N ARG A 87 23.78 -9.85 4.86
CA ARG A 87 22.98 -9.92 3.62
C ARG A 87 22.45 -11.33 3.30
N TRP A 88 22.06 -12.10 4.32
CA TRP A 88 21.64 -13.48 4.13
C TRP A 88 20.44 -13.59 3.18
N PHE A 89 19.39 -12.79 3.39
CA PHE A 89 18.18 -12.84 2.57
C PHE A 89 18.49 -12.52 1.10
N CYS A 90 19.24 -11.46 0.83
CA CYS A 90 19.64 -11.11 -0.54
C CYS A 90 20.46 -12.20 -1.23
N ARG A 91 21.30 -12.94 -0.50
CA ARG A 91 22.20 -13.98 -1.03
C ARG A 91 21.54 -15.34 -1.23
N TRP A 92 20.46 -15.63 -0.53
CA TRP A 92 19.86 -16.98 -0.50
C TRP A 92 18.40 -17.03 -0.93
N ALA A 93 17.58 -16.02 -0.63
CA ALA A 93 16.12 -16.12 -0.76
C ALA A 93 15.49 -15.07 -1.68
N CYS A 94 16.14 -13.93 -1.92
CA CYS A 94 15.56 -12.85 -2.71
C CYS A 94 15.38 -13.25 -4.19
N PRO A 95 14.14 -13.36 -4.71
CA PRO A 95 13.87 -13.75 -6.11
C PRO A 95 14.39 -12.69 -7.09
N MET A 96 14.12 -11.41 -6.81
CA MET A 96 14.65 -10.30 -7.59
C MET A 96 16.18 -10.24 -7.56
N GLY A 97 16.80 -10.69 -6.47
CA GLY A 97 18.26 -10.81 -6.37
C GLY A 97 18.83 -11.80 -7.36
N LEU A 98 18.14 -12.92 -7.63
CA LEU A 98 18.57 -13.88 -8.65
C LEU A 98 18.43 -13.31 -10.07
N CYS A 99 17.32 -12.63 -10.38
CA CYS A 99 17.12 -11.95 -11.67
C CYS A 99 18.24 -10.93 -11.93
N LEU A 100 18.57 -10.14 -10.91
CA LEU A 100 19.64 -9.14 -10.99
C LEU A 100 21.02 -9.75 -11.13
N ASP A 101 21.30 -10.86 -10.45
CA ASP A 101 22.58 -11.55 -10.59
C ASP A 101 22.75 -12.16 -11.98
N GLY A 102 21.65 -12.58 -12.63
CA GLY A 102 21.65 -12.94 -14.04
C GLY A 102 22.05 -11.76 -14.95
N ALA A 103 21.46 -10.59 -14.73
CA ALA A 103 21.83 -9.37 -15.47
C ALA A 103 23.29 -8.96 -15.22
N ASN A 104 23.75 -9.02 -13.96
CA ASN A 104 25.13 -8.72 -13.59
C ASN A 104 26.12 -9.69 -14.26
N PHE A 105 25.79 -10.97 -14.29
CA PHE A 105 26.60 -12.01 -14.93
C PHE A 105 26.74 -11.75 -16.45
N LEU A 106 25.63 -11.40 -17.10
CA LEU A 106 25.66 -11.03 -18.52
C LEU A 106 26.48 -9.74 -18.75
N GLY A 107 26.37 -8.75 -17.87
CA GLY A 107 27.16 -7.52 -17.93
C GLY A 107 28.66 -7.79 -17.79
N TRP A 108 29.03 -8.72 -16.91
CA TRP A 108 30.42 -9.16 -16.77
C TRP A 108 30.94 -9.89 -18.02
N ARG A 109 30.11 -10.74 -18.66
CA ARG A 109 30.46 -11.33 -19.97
C ARG A 109 30.66 -10.27 -21.05
N LEU A 110 29.91 -9.17 -21.00
CA LEU A 110 30.08 -7.99 -21.85
C LEU A 110 31.23 -7.07 -21.39
N LYS A 111 32.11 -7.53 -20.49
CA LYS A 111 33.28 -6.80 -19.96
C LYS A 111 32.93 -5.46 -19.31
N ARG A 112 31.69 -5.29 -18.80
CA ARG A 112 31.30 -4.09 -18.05
C ARG A 112 31.97 -4.07 -16.69
N LYS A 113 32.41 -2.89 -16.26
CA LYS A 113 33.05 -2.71 -14.94
C LYS A 113 31.97 -2.68 -13.85
N PRO A 114 32.16 -3.40 -12.74
CA PRO A 114 31.21 -3.38 -11.64
C PRO A 114 31.10 -1.97 -11.05
N TYR A 115 29.92 -1.61 -10.58
CA TYR A 115 29.67 -0.33 -9.95
C TYR A 115 30.44 -0.22 -8.63
N GLN A 116 31.30 0.80 -8.51
CA GLN A 116 32.22 0.97 -7.37
C GLN A 116 31.89 2.14 -6.44
N SER A 117 31.04 3.09 -6.84
CA SER A 117 30.88 4.38 -6.13
C SER A 117 29.51 4.55 -5.49
N MET A 118 29.43 5.33 -4.40
CA MET A 118 28.23 5.80 -3.67
C MET A 118 27.18 4.76 -3.21
N SER A 119 27.11 4.54 -1.88
CA SER A 119 26.03 3.77 -1.24
C SER A 119 24.76 4.62 -1.04
N ILE A 120 24.12 5.05 -2.14
CA ILE A 120 22.87 5.84 -2.12
C ILE A 120 21.77 5.12 -1.32
N GLY A 121 21.75 3.79 -1.31
CA GLY A 121 20.80 2.98 -0.55
C GLY A 121 20.80 3.27 0.95
N ARG A 122 21.94 3.71 1.53
CA ARG A 122 21.98 4.13 2.95
C ARG A 122 21.24 5.45 3.17
N TRP A 123 21.32 6.38 2.22
CA TRP A 123 20.55 7.62 2.26
C TRP A 123 19.07 7.35 2.06
N LEU A 124 18.71 6.54 1.06
CA LEU A 124 17.32 6.14 0.83
C LEU A 124 16.72 5.52 2.09
N PHE A 125 17.42 4.54 2.68
CA PHE A 125 17.00 3.91 3.93
C PHE A 125 16.81 4.93 5.08
N ALA A 126 17.80 5.81 5.32
CA ALA A 126 17.70 6.80 6.39
C ALA A 126 16.57 7.81 6.16
N ILE A 127 16.36 8.25 4.93
CA ILE A 127 15.25 9.13 4.54
C ILE A 127 13.91 8.42 4.74
N THR A 128 13.80 7.15 4.36
CA THR A 128 12.59 6.35 4.61
C THR A 128 12.28 6.28 6.09
N ILE A 129 13.27 5.95 6.94
CA ILE A 129 13.06 5.84 8.39
C ILE A 129 12.69 7.20 8.99
N GLY A 130 13.36 8.27 8.58
CA GLY A 130 13.03 9.63 9.04
C GLY A 130 11.59 10.02 8.69
N GLY A 131 11.17 9.76 7.45
CA GLY A 131 9.78 9.98 7.03
C GLY A 131 8.78 9.07 7.74
N ALA A 132 9.15 7.80 8.00
CA ALA A 132 8.32 6.83 8.70
C ALA A 132 7.96 7.30 10.12
N ILE A 133 8.88 7.95 10.83
CA ILE A 133 8.60 8.51 12.18
C ILE A 133 7.41 9.48 12.14
N LEU A 134 7.23 10.20 11.03
CA LEU A 134 6.13 11.14 10.81
C LEU A 134 4.97 10.55 9.99
N GLY A 135 4.91 9.22 9.85
CA GLY A 135 3.83 8.52 9.13
C GLY A 135 3.96 8.50 7.61
N TYR A 136 5.08 8.96 7.03
CA TYR A 136 5.28 8.98 5.58
C TYR A 136 6.63 8.32 5.19
N PRO A 137 6.70 6.99 5.13
CA PRO A 137 7.94 6.30 4.76
C PRO A 137 8.23 6.47 3.27
N LEU A 138 9.15 7.39 2.95
CA LEU A 138 9.58 7.69 1.59
C LEU A 138 10.24 6.48 0.93
N PHE A 139 9.96 6.20 -0.35
CA PHE A 139 10.62 5.14 -1.15
C PHE A 139 10.32 3.68 -0.77
N LEU A 140 9.23 3.41 -0.04
CA LEU A 140 8.79 2.03 0.23
C LEU A 140 8.57 1.21 -1.06
N TRP A 141 8.13 1.88 -2.13
CA TRP A 141 7.91 1.32 -3.46
C TRP A 141 9.19 0.88 -4.19
N CYS A 142 10.37 1.30 -3.73
CA CYS A 142 11.66 0.84 -4.25
C CYS A 142 12.12 -0.50 -3.66
N ASP A 143 11.27 -1.19 -2.89
CA ASP A 143 11.58 -2.52 -2.37
C ASP A 143 11.64 -3.57 -3.51
N PRO A 144 12.67 -4.43 -3.57
CA PRO A 144 12.81 -5.38 -4.67
C PRO A 144 11.71 -6.46 -4.72
N LEU A 145 11.09 -6.81 -3.59
CA LEU A 145 10.01 -7.80 -3.55
C LEU A 145 8.69 -7.19 -3.99
N THR A 146 8.46 -5.91 -3.71
CA THR A 146 7.28 -5.18 -4.17
C THR A 146 7.34 -4.94 -5.68
N LEU A 147 8.52 -4.54 -6.19
CA LEU A 147 8.78 -4.44 -7.63
C LEU A 147 8.58 -5.78 -8.35
N PHE A 148 9.06 -6.87 -7.74
CA PHE A 148 8.85 -8.22 -8.28
C PHE A 148 7.37 -8.61 -8.30
N SER A 149 6.62 -8.28 -7.24
CA SER A 149 5.18 -8.56 -7.16
C SER A 149 4.38 -7.79 -8.23
N GLY A 150 4.76 -6.53 -8.49
CA GLY A 150 4.13 -5.69 -9.50
C GLY A 150 4.22 -6.23 -10.93
N LEU A 151 5.20 -7.10 -11.26
CA LEU A 151 5.30 -7.75 -12.57
C LEU A 151 4.05 -8.54 -12.93
N PHE A 152 3.40 -9.12 -11.92
CA PHE A 152 2.26 -10.01 -12.09
C PHE A 152 0.94 -9.25 -12.26
N LEU A 153 0.96 -7.92 -12.29
CA LEU A 153 -0.20 -7.13 -12.70
C LEU A 153 -0.48 -7.29 -14.20
N LEU A 154 0.52 -7.69 -14.99
CA LEU A 154 0.37 -7.99 -16.42
C LEU A 154 -0.53 -9.19 -16.72
N THR A 155 -0.71 -10.10 -15.76
CA THR A 155 -1.56 -11.27 -15.97
C THR A 155 -3.05 -10.92 -15.94
N GLU A 156 -3.40 -9.72 -15.47
CA GLU A 156 -4.77 -9.22 -15.39
C GLU A 156 -5.10 -8.35 -16.61
N GLN A 157 -6.01 -8.83 -17.47
CA GLN A 157 -6.37 -8.15 -18.73
C GLN A 157 -6.90 -6.72 -18.52
N HIS A 158 -7.59 -6.47 -17.40
CA HIS A 158 -8.22 -5.18 -17.10
C HIS A 158 -7.23 -4.07 -16.68
N HIS A 159 -5.97 -4.41 -16.39
CA HIS A 159 -4.98 -3.47 -15.86
C HIS A 159 -3.67 -3.46 -16.65
N LEU A 160 -3.74 -3.76 -17.94
CA LEU A 160 -2.59 -3.89 -18.83
C LEU A 160 -1.63 -2.69 -18.74
N LEU A 161 -2.14 -1.46 -18.75
CA LEU A 161 -1.29 -0.25 -18.67
C LEU A 161 -0.47 -0.16 -17.38
N ALA A 162 -1.04 -0.49 -16.23
CA ALA A 162 -0.28 -0.46 -14.98
C ALA A 162 0.69 -1.64 -14.87
N GLY A 163 0.30 -2.79 -15.41
CA GLY A 163 1.20 -3.93 -15.57
C GLY A 163 2.39 -3.61 -16.48
N THR A 164 2.18 -2.93 -17.60
CA THR A 164 3.27 -2.55 -18.51
C THR A 164 4.21 -1.55 -17.87
N VAL A 165 3.71 -0.57 -17.11
CA VAL A 165 4.56 0.35 -16.35
C VAL A 165 5.43 -0.39 -15.33
N SER A 166 4.85 -1.31 -14.57
CA SER A 166 5.58 -2.11 -13.57
C SER A 166 6.63 -3.02 -14.23
N PHE A 167 6.29 -3.62 -15.37
CA PHE A 167 7.21 -4.43 -16.17
C PHE A 167 8.37 -3.61 -16.74
N LEU A 168 8.08 -2.46 -17.36
CA LEU A 168 9.10 -1.55 -17.89
C LEU A 168 10.04 -1.07 -16.79
N LEU A 169 9.52 -0.77 -15.59
CA LEU A 169 10.34 -0.38 -14.44
C LEU A 169 11.35 -1.48 -14.06
N VAL A 170 10.92 -2.74 -14.01
CA VAL A 170 11.81 -3.87 -13.71
C VAL A 170 12.78 -4.14 -14.84
N MET A 171 12.34 -4.07 -16.11
CA MET A 171 13.22 -4.22 -17.28
C MET A 171 14.30 -3.14 -17.31
N LEU A 172 13.92 -1.89 -17.00
CA LEU A 172 14.85 -0.77 -16.87
C LEU A 172 15.88 -1.03 -15.77
N LEU A 173 15.45 -1.56 -14.62
CA LEU A 173 16.32 -1.91 -13.51
C LEU A 173 17.31 -3.05 -13.86
N LEU A 174 16.85 -4.08 -14.58
CA LEU A 174 17.70 -5.15 -15.11
C LEU A 174 18.69 -4.61 -16.14
N PHE A 175 18.24 -3.74 -17.04
CA PHE A 175 19.08 -3.06 -18.03
C PHE A 175 20.18 -2.21 -17.36
N PHE A 176 19.84 -1.38 -16.37
CA PHE A 176 20.83 -0.63 -15.60
C PHE A 176 21.83 -1.54 -14.89
N SER A 177 21.38 -2.69 -14.37
CA SER A 177 22.26 -3.67 -13.74
C SER A 177 23.14 -4.42 -14.74
N LEU A 178 22.72 -4.53 -16.00
CA LEU A 178 23.53 -5.04 -17.10
C LEU A 178 24.66 -4.06 -17.46
N LEU A 179 24.36 -2.75 -17.54
CA LEU A 179 25.35 -1.70 -17.85
C LEU A 179 26.35 -1.48 -16.72
N TRP A 180 25.84 -1.45 -15.49
CA TRP A 180 26.60 -1.23 -14.26
C TRP A 180 26.36 -2.38 -13.27
N PRO A 181 27.09 -3.49 -13.39
CA PRO A 181 26.92 -4.65 -12.53
C PRO A 181 26.93 -4.27 -11.04
N HIS A 182 25.93 -4.78 -10.31
CA HIS A 182 25.65 -4.57 -8.89
C HIS A 182 25.18 -3.16 -8.47
N ILE A 183 24.85 -2.26 -9.41
CA ILE A 183 24.34 -0.91 -9.09
C ILE A 183 23.12 -0.95 -8.17
N TRP A 184 22.15 -1.83 -8.42
CA TRP A 184 20.97 -1.93 -7.59
C TRP A 184 21.30 -2.47 -6.19
N CYS A 185 21.82 -3.70 -6.10
CA CYS A 185 22.04 -4.37 -4.83
C CYS A 185 23.08 -3.68 -3.92
N ARG A 186 24.13 -3.06 -4.48
CA ARG A 186 25.18 -2.37 -3.71
C ARG A 186 24.95 -0.86 -3.58
N GLY A 187 24.37 -0.25 -4.61
CA GLY A 187 24.24 1.20 -4.73
C GLY A 187 22.89 1.76 -4.28
N LEU A 188 21.76 1.16 -4.67
CA LEU A 188 20.43 1.79 -4.55
C LEU A 188 19.43 1.06 -3.63
N CYS A 189 19.52 -0.26 -3.52
CA CYS A 189 18.49 -1.08 -2.86
C CYS A 189 18.37 -0.77 -1.35
N PRO A 190 17.22 -0.24 -0.88
CA PRO A 190 17.03 0.12 0.53
C PRO A 190 17.02 -1.13 1.43
N LEU A 191 16.45 -2.24 0.96
CA LEU A 191 16.48 -3.53 1.67
C LEU A 191 17.91 -4.06 1.86
N GLY A 192 18.80 -3.84 0.89
CA GLY A 192 20.22 -4.21 0.99
C GLY A 192 20.96 -3.36 2.02
N ALA A 193 20.70 -2.04 2.02
CA ALA A 193 21.26 -1.11 3.00
C ALA A 193 20.78 -1.39 4.44
N PHE A 194 19.51 -1.75 4.59
CA PHE A 194 18.94 -2.19 5.87
C PHE A 194 19.66 -3.43 6.42
N GLN A 195 19.89 -4.45 5.59
CA GLN A 195 20.63 -5.65 6.00
C GLN A 195 22.10 -5.38 6.34
N ASP A 196 22.75 -4.43 5.67
CA ASP A 196 24.10 -3.98 6.04
C ASP A 196 24.11 -3.41 7.45
N LEU A 197 23.15 -2.52 7.76
CA LEU A 197 23.06 -1.88 9.06
C LEU A 197 22.78 -2.89 10.19
N LEU A 198 21.85 -3.83 9.97
CA LEU A 198 21.57 -4.91 10.92
C LEU A 198 22.81 -5.75 11.23
N SER A 199 23.64 -6.04 10.23
CA SER A 199 24.85 -6.83 10.42
C SER A 199 25.97 -6.08 11.15
N ILE A 200 26.00 -4.75 11.06
CA ILE A 200 26.91 -3.91 11.86
C ILE A 200 26.45 -3.93 13.32
N MET A 201 25.15 -3.73 13.55
CA MET A 201 24.56 -3.79 14.89
C MET A 201 24.81 -5.13 15.58
N SER A 202 24.63 -6.26 14.88
CA SER A 202 24.83 -7.59 15.47
C SER A 202 26.30 -7.88 15.82
N ARG A 203 27.25 -7.31 15.07
CA ARG A 203 28.68 -7.38 15.40
C ARG A 203 29.03 -6.55 16.64
N SER A 204 28.50 -5.33 16.74
CA SER A 204 28.69 -4.46 17.91
C SER A 204 28.12 -5.08 19.19
N VAL A 205 26.93 -5.71 19.11
CA VAL A 205 26.36 -6.44 20.25
C VAL A 205 27.25 -7.63 20.63
N ARG A 206 27.77 -8.37 19.64
CA ARG A 206 28.64 -9.52 19.89
C ARG A 206 29.99 -9.12 20.52
N SER A 207 30.55 -7.97 20.15
CA SER A 207 31.78 -7.44 20.79
C SER A 207 31.56 -7.00 22.23
N ILE A 208 30.34 -6.61 22.62
CA ILE A 208 29.99 -6.29 24.01
C ILE A 208 29.83 -7.57 24.84
N ILE A 209 29.19 -8.61 24.29
CA ILE A 209 28.93 -9.88 24.98
C ILE A 209 30.19 -10.75 25.10
N ARG A 210 31.07 -10.70 24.09
CA ARG A 210 32.36 -11.39 24.08
C ARG A 210 33.45 -10.36 23.80
N PRO A 211 33.95 -9.65 24.83
CA PRO A 211 35.16 -8.85 24.66
C PRO A 211 36.29 -9.81 24.27
N ALA A 212 36.76 -9.71 23.03
CA ALA A 212 37.90 -10.48 22.58
C ALA A 212 39.17 -9.91 23.24
N THR A 213 39.86 -10.75 24.01
CA THR A 213 41.30 -10.59 24.30
C THR A 213 42.07 -10.88 23.01
N ASP A 214 42.16 -9.92 22.09
CA ASP A 214 43.38 -9.68 21.30
C ASP A 214 43.26 -8.38 20.48
N THR A 215 44.31 -7.58 20.55
CA THR A 215 44.52 -6.33 19.84
C THR A 215 44.81 -6.58 18.37
N GLN A 216 43.81 -6.41 17.52
CA GLN A 216 44.04 -6.00 16.12
C GLN A 216 43.45 -4.61 15.91
N HIS A 217 44.31 -3.67 15.52
CA HIS A 217 43.96 -2.32 15.11
C HIS A 217 42.95 -2.33 13.95
N VAL A 218 41.66 -2.33 14.28
CA VAL A 218 40.60 -1.92 13.37
C VAL A 218 40.64 -0.40 13.35
N GLY A 219 41.13 0.19 12.25
CA GLY A 219 41.08 1.62 12.02
C GLY A 219 39.65 2.15 12.16
N HIS A 220 39.33 2.71 13.33
CA HIS A 220 38.08 3.41 13.58
C HIS A 220 38.10 4.76 12.84
N SER A 221 37.66 4.77 11.57
CA SER A 221 37.12 5.99 10.97
C SER A 221 35.76 6.27 11.65
N GLY A 222 35.80 6.91 12.82
CA GLY A 222 34.69 7.02 13.75
C GLY A 222 33.55 7.98 13.38
N TYR A 223 33.63 8.78 12.31
CA TYR A 223 32.74 9.95 12.18
C TYR A 223 31.99 10.22 10.84
N PRO A 224 32.21 9.55 9.68
CA PRO A 224 31.45 9.87 8.46
C PRO A 224 30.10 9.14 8.30
N VAL A 225 29.88 8.02 9.00
CA VAL A 225 28.63 7.23 8.87
C VAL A 225 27.51 7.84 9.73
N ALA A 226 27.80 8.28 10.95
CA ALA A 226 26.82 8.88 11.85
C ALA A 226 26.22 10.18 11.28
N ARG A 227 27.06 11.09 10.76
CA ARG A 227 26.60 12.36 10.17
C ARG A 227 25.65 12.15 8.99
N ARG A 228 25.97 11.23 8.07
CA ARG A 228 25.12 10.96 6.90
C ARG A 228 23.78 10.34 7.28
N THR A 229 23.77 9.42 8.26
CA THR A 229 22.52 8.85 8.78
C THR A 229 21.64 9.91 9.42
N VAL A 230 22.22 10.79 10.25
CA VAL A 230 21.49 11.91 10.88
C VAL A 230 20.92 12.86 9.82
N LEU A 231 21.72 13.26 8.83
CA LEU A 231 21.25 14.11 7.73
C LEU A 231 20.14 13.43 6.92
N GLY A 232 20.24 12.13 6.65
CA GLY A 232 19.20 11.37 5.97
C GLY A 232 17.89 11.31 6.75
N LEU A 233 17.96 11.05 8.07
CA LEU A 233 16.79 11.04 8.95
C LEU A 233 16.12 12.42 9.00
N LEU A 234 16.91 13.48 9.18
CA LEU A 234 16.41 14.87 9.19
C LEU A 234 15.79 15.24 7.85
N ALA A 235 16.42 14.87 6.73
CA ALA A 235 15.85 15.09 5.40
C ALA A 235 14.52 14.34 5.23
N GLY A 236 14.42 13.10 5.68
CA GLY A 236 13.17 12.34 5.66
C GLY A 236 12.06 12.98 6.48
N MET A 237 12.36 13.41 7.70
CA MET A 237 11.40 14.12 8.56
C MET A 237 10.98 15.46 7.93
N ALA A 238 11.93 16.24 7.41
CA ALA A 238 11.64 17.52 6.76
C ALA A 238 10.75 17.33 5.52
N SER A 239 11.06 16.35 4.67
CA SER A 239 10.25 16.02 3.48
C SER A 239 8.84 15.57 3.86
N ALA A 240 8.71 14.69 4.86
CA ALA A 240 7.39 14.28 5.36
C ALA A 240 6.61 15.48 5.91
N GLY A 241 7.24 16.34 6.71
CA GLY A 241 6.64 17.57 7.23
C GLY A 241 6.14 18.52 6.12
N ILE A 242 6.95 18.73 5.08
CA ILE A 242 6.56 19.54 3.91
C ILE A 242 5.34 18.92 3.20
N LEU A 243 5.33 17.59 3.03
CA LEU A 243 4.20 16.89 2.43
C LEU A 243 2.92 17.03 3.28
N HIS A 244 3.02 16.91 4.60
CA HIS A 244 1.90 17.18 5.53
C HIS A 244 1.32 18.59 5.36
N LEU A 245 2.17 19.59 5.16
CA LEU A 245 1.74 20.98 4.98
C LEU A 245 1.13 21.24 3.59
N THR A 246 1.65 20.59 2.54
CA THR A 246 1.28 20.85 1.14
C THR A 246 0.20 19.92 0.58
N SER A 247 -0.11 18.80 1.25
CA SER A 247 -1.06 17.76 0.78
C SER A 247 -2.54 18.20 0.68
N ARG A 248 -2.86 19.49 0.86
CA ARG A 248 -4.24 20.01 0.85
C ARG A 248 -4.83 20.28 -0.54
N LYS A 249 -4.04 20.18 -1.61
CA LYS A 249 -4.41 20.77 -2.92
C LYS A 249 -5.07 19.82 -3.93
N HIS A 250 -5.02 18.50 -3.73
CA HIS A 250 -5.57 17.52 -4.68
C HIS A 250 -6.87 16.88 -4.17
N SER A 251 -7.78 16.56 -5.09
CA SER A 251 -8.93 15.70 -4.80
C SER A 251 -8.43 14.38 -4.20
N GLN A 252 -9.07 13.94 -3.12
CA GLN A 252 -8.75 12.64 -2.54
C GLN A 252 -9.42 11.54 -3.36
N PRO A 253 -8.71 10.45 -3.69
CA PRO A 253 -9.34 9.29 -4.29
C PRO A 253 -10.17 8.51 -3.27
N LEU A 254 -11.14 7.73 -3.75
CA LEU A 254 -11.74 6.68 -2.94
C LEU A 254 -10.77 5.51 -2.81
N ARG A 255 -10.52 5.05 -1.58
CA ARG A 255 -9.60 3.95 -1.28
C ARG A 255 -10.37 2.69 -0.85
N PRO A 256 -9.80 1.49 -1.03
CA PRO A 256 -10.39 0.25 -0.52
C PRO A 256 -10.76 0.33 0.98
N PRO A 257 -11.74 -0.48 1.44
CA PRO A 257 -12.10 -0.52 2.85
C PRO A 257 -10.89 -0.84 3.73
N GLY A 258 -10.79 -0.21 4.89
CA GLY A 258 -9.66 -0.37 5.80
C GLY A 258 -8.42 0.45 5.44
N ALA A 259 -8.44 1.25 4.36
CA ALA A 259 -7.36 2.19 4.07
C ALA A 259 -7.13 3.15 5.25
N VAL A 260 -5.85 3.38 5.59
CA VAL A 260 -5.47 4.42 6.54
C VAL A 260 -5.73 5.81 5.95
N ASP A 261 -5.47 6.88 6.71
CA ASP A 261 -5.61 8.24 6.20
C ASP A 261 -4.80 8.46 4.91
N GLU A 262 -5.30 9.28 3.99
CA GLU A 262 -4.76 9.39 2.63
C GLU A 262 -3.26 9.74 2.61
N LEU A 263 -2.78 10.53 3.56
CA LEU A 263 -1.37 10.93 3.55
C LEU A 263 -0.46 9.78 4.00
N THR A 264 -0.81 9.10 5.10
CA THR A 264 -0.10 7.89 5.54
C THR A 264 -0.22 6.78 4.49
N PHE A 265 -1.38 6.65 3.84
CA PHE A 265 -1.64 5.67 2.79
C PHE A 265 -0.65 5.80 1.63
N ARG A 266 -0.42 7.03 1.15
CA ARG A 266 0.53 7.31 0.05
C ARG A 266 1.97 6.95 0.40
N GLY A 267 2.36 7.07 1.68
CA GLY A 267 3.68 6.63 2.13
C GLY A 267 3.78 5.12 2.30
N LEU A 268 2.73 4.47 2.83
CA LEU A 268 2.72 3.03 3.09
C LEU A 268 2.48 2.18 1.85
N CYS A 269 1.74 2.68 0.85
CA CYS A 269 1.44 1.92 -0.35
C CYS A 269 2.73 1.63 -1.13
N THR A 270 3.02 0.35 -1.35
CA THR A 270 4.21 -0.10 -2.08
C THR A 270 3.96 -0.29 -3.58
N HIS A 271 2.75 0.01 -4.05
CA HIS A 271 2.30 -0.20 -5.43
C HIS A 271 2.47 -1.65 -5.93
N CYS A 272 2.38 -2.63 -5.02
CA CYS A 272 2.50 -4.05 -5.37
C CYS A 272 1.32 -4.58 -6.21
N GLY A 273 0.19 -3.87 -6.23
CA GLY A 273 -0.98 -4.22 -7.04
C GLY A 273 -1.80 -5.43 -6.55
N ASN A 274 -1.41 -6.09 -5.45
CA ASN A 274 -2.11 -7.26 -4.94
C ASN A 274 -3.59 -7.01 -4.61
N CYS A 275 -3.92 -5.83 -4.05
CA CYS A 275 -5.31 -5.49 -3.74
C CYS A 275 -6.17 -5.34 -5.00
N ILE A 276 -5.60 -4.78 -6.08
CA ILE A 276 -6.25 -4.63 -7.39
C ILE A 276 -6.57 -6.01 -7.96
N ARG A 277 -5.56 -6.88 -8.07
CA ARG A 277 -5.71 -8.22 -8.61
C ARG A 277 -6.64 -9.12 -7.79
N SER A 278 -6.66 -8.95 -6.47
CA SER A 278 -7.52 -9.76 -5.59
C SER A 278 -9.00 -9.33 -5.64
N CYS A 279 -9.35 -8.27 -6.37
CA CYS A 279 -10.72 -7.76 -6.41
C CYS A 279 -11.58 -8.55 -7.41
N PRO A 280 -12.56 -9.35 -6.95
CA PRO A 280 -13.37 -10.16 -7.86
C PRO A 280 -14.40 -9.33 -8.65
N TYR A 281 -14.59 -8.06 -8.29
CA TYR A 281 -15.60 -7.18 -8.88
C TYR A 281 -15.02 -6.11 -9.80
N ASP A 282 -13.69 -6.07 -9.98
CA ASP A 282 -12.99 -5.12 -10.85
C ASP A 282 -13.37 -3.64 -10.58
N ILE A 283 -13.47 -3.28 -9.29
CA ILE A 283 -13.79 -1.92 -8.85
C ILE A 283 -12.55 -1.14 -8.38
N ILE A 284 -11.40 -1.79 -8.27
CA ILE A 284 -10.15 -1.15 -7.83
C ILE A 284 -9.26 -0.99 -9.06
N ARG A 285 -8.90 0.25 -9.38
CA ARG A 285 -8.00 0.57 -10.50
C ARG A 285 -6.73 1.25 -10.01
N PRO A 286 -5.61 1.07 -10.71
CA PRO A 286 -4.41 1.86 -10.46
C PRO A 286 -4.65 3.31 -10.89
N ASP A 287 -4.27 4.26 -10.04
CA ASP A 287 -4.32 5.68 -10.37
C ASP A 287 -3.36 6.00 -11.51
N MET A 288 -3.86 6.69 -12.54
CA MET A 288 -3.08 7.13 -13.69
C MET A 288 -2.56 8.58 -13.54
N GLY A 289 -2.49 9.08 -12.30
CA GLY A 289 -1.98 10.41 -11.98
C GLY A 289 -3.06 11.47 -11.75
N GLN A 290 -4.32 11.07 -11.66
CA GLN A 290 -5.46 11.98 -11.47
C GLN A 290 -5.42 12.65 -10.08
N HIS A 291 -4.85 11.96 -9.09
CA HIS A 291 -4.76 12.45 -7.70
C HIS A 291 -3.32 12.85 -7.32
N GLY A 292 -2.52 13.23 -8.32
CA GLY A 292 -1.15 13.71 -8.18
C GLY A 292 -0.09 12.61 -8.30
N ILE A 293 1.16 13.04 -8.50
CA ILE A 293 2.30 12.17 -8.85
C ILE A 293 2.57 11.09 -7.79
N THR A 294 2.38 11.47 -6.53
CA THR A 294 2.57 10.63 -5.36
C THR A 294 1.47 9.56 -5.17
N SER A 295 0.41 9.61 -5.98
CA SER A 295 -0.66 8.60 -6.01
C SER A 295 -0.60 7.69 -7.23
N ILE A 296 0.30 7.92 -8.20
CA ILE A 296 0.42 7.09 -9.41
C ILE A 296 0.58 5.61 -9.03
N LEU A 297 -0.14 4.72 -9.74
CA LEU A 297 -0.21 3.27 -9.49
C LEU A 297 -0.81 2.84 -8.14
N SER A 298 -1.24 3.77 -7.28
CA SER A 298 -1.93 3.43 -6.04
C SER A 298 -3.39 3.02 -6.33
N PRO A 299 -4.02 2.16 -5.51
CA PRO A 299 -5.37 1.64 -5.79
C PRO A 299 -6.46 2.68 -5.51
N VAL A 300 -7.33 2.92 -6.48
CA VAL A 300 -8.47 3.84 -6.43
C VAL A 300 -9.74 3.07 -6.76
N LEU A 301 -10.82 3.33 -6.01
CA LEU A 301 -12.12 2.75 -6.30
C LEU A 301 -12.86 3.53 -7.39
N THR A 302 -13.45 2.78 -8.33
CA THR A 302 -14.31 3.29 -9.39
C THR A 302 -15.56 2.42 -9.51
N PHE A 303 -16.74 3.03 -9.63
CA PHE A 303 -18.03 2.34 -9.58
C PHE A 303 -18.77 2.35 -10.94
N ASP A 304 -18.07 2.05 -12.03
CA ASP A 304 -18.67 2.11 -13.38
C ASP A 304 -19.63 0.95 -13.67
N LYS A 305 -19.24 -0.26 -13.26
CA LYS A 305 -19.97 -1.51 -13.56
C LYS A 305 -20.42 -2.26 -12.32
N ASN A 306 -19.62 -2.21 -11.26
CA ASN A 306 -19.81 -2.94 -10.02
C ASN A 306 -19.54 -2.04 -8.81
N TYR A 307 -19.84 -2.56 -7.63
CA TYR A 307 -19.62 -1.88 -6.36
C TYR A 307 -18.99 -2.81 -5.32
N CYS A 308 -18.64 -2.26 -4.15
CA CYS A 308 -18.04 -3.03 -3.06
C CYS A 308 -19.09 -3.89 -2.32
N ARG A 309 -19.25 -5.16 -2.72
CA ARG A 309 -20.22 -6.11 -2.12
C ARG A 309 -20.03 -6.31 -0.62
N GLU A 310 -21.11 -6.47 0.10
CA GLU A 310 -21.24 -6.58 1.56
C GLU A 310 -20.46 -7.79 2.11
N ASN A 311 -20.42 -8.88 1.34
CA ASN A 311 -19.82 -10.16 1.74
C ASN A 311 -18.35 -10.35 1.31
N CYS A 312 -17.62 -9.27 0.98
CA CYS A 312 -16.26 -9.38 0.43
C CYS A 312 -15.22 -8.51 1.15
N THR A 313 -14.19 -9.12 1.77
CA THR A 313 -13.03 -8.40 2.35
C THR A 313 -11.69 -8.80 1.72
N ARG A 314 -11.72 -9.36 0.50
CA ARG A 314 -10.54 -9.96 -0.14
C ARG A 314 -9.36 -9.00 -0.26
N CYS A 315 -9.57 -7.77 -0.74
CA CYS A 315 -8.52 -6.77 -0.93
C CYS A 315 -7.81 -6.33 0.37
N THR A 316 -8.43 -6.50 1.54
CA THR A 316 -7.86 -6.12 2.82
C THR A 316 -6.93 -7.16 3.41
N ARG A 317 -6.92 -8.38 2.85
CA ARG A 317 -6.14 -9.51 3.38
C ARG A 317 -4.69 -9.56 2.89
N PHE A 318 -4.36 -8.79 1.84
CA PHE A 318 -3.07 -8.92 1.15
C PHE A 318 -2.14 -7.71 1.26
N CYS A 319 -2.55 -6.66 1.98
CA CYS A 319 -1.72 -5.48 2.15
C CYS A 319 -0.64 -5.74 3.20
N HIS A 320 0.53 -6.18 2.73
CA HIS A 320 1.68 -6.45 3.58
C HIS A 320 2.31 -5.19 4.18
N SER A 321 2.07 -4.00 3.61
CA SER A 321 2.64 -2.74 4.10
C SER A 321 1.76 -2.04 5.13
N GLY A 322 0.54 -2.53 5.38
CA GLY A 322 -0.41 -1.91 6.30
C GLY A 322 -1.07 -0.63 5.79
N ALA A 323 -0.94 -0.29 4.51
CA ALA A 323 -1.69 0.81 3.91
C ALA A 323 -3.22 0.54 3.93
N ILE A 324 -3.60 -0.73 3.79
CA ILE A 324 -4.97 -1.22 3.96
C ILE A 324 -4.96 -2.16 5.18
N LEU A 325 -5.75 -1.83 6.19
CA LEU A 325 -5.94 -2.66 7.38
C LEU A 325 -6.89 -3.81 7.06
N GLY A 326 -6.67 -4.97 7.70
CA GLY A 326 -7.59 -6.10 7.61
C GLY A 326 -8.96 -5.74 8.16
N VAL A 327 -10.02 -6.11 7.43
CA VAL A 327 -11.41 -5.89 7.80
C VAL A 327 -12.12 -7.24 7.81
N ASP A 328 -12.77 -7.55 8.93
CA ASP A 328 -13.65 -8.70 9.05
C ASP A 328 -15.02 -8.40 8.44
N LEU A 329 -15.73 -9.45 8.02
CA LEU A 329 -17.03 -9.28 7.38
C LEU A 329 -18.04 -8.56 8.28
N ASP A 330 -18.02 -8.87 9.58
CA ASP A 330 -18.93 -8.27 10.56
C ASP A 330 -18.68 -6.77 10.76
N ASN A 331 -17.40 -6.35 10.66
CA ASN A 331 -16.98 -4.95 10.82
C ASN A 331 -17.05 -4.14 9.51
N LYS A 332 -17.34 -4.80 8.39
CA LYS A 332 -17.35 -4.16 7.08
C LYS A 332 -18.43 -3.07 6.92
N PRO A 333 -19.67 -3.23 7.42
CA PRO A 333 -20.70 -2.19 7.35
C PRO A 333 -20.26 -0.87 8.00
N ASP A 334 -19.49 -0.94 9.07
CA ASP A 334 -19.01 0.24 9.81
C ASP A 334 -17.72 0.84 9.22
N THR A 335 -17.07 0.11 8.32
CA THR A 335 -15.84 0.56 7.66
C THR A 335 -16.15 1.55 6.53
N LYS A 336 -16.02 2.85 6.83
CA LYS A 336 -16.29 3.94 5.88
C LYS A 336 -15.26 4.00 4.75
N ILE A 337 -15.73 3.86 3.52
CA ILE A 337 -14.99 4.08 2.25
C ILE A 337 -15.19 5.53 1.78
N GLY A 338 -16.43 6.01 1.88
CA GLY A 338 -16.86 7.32 1.40
C GLY A 338 -18.28 7.65 1.84
N LEU A 339 -18.83 8.72 1.29
CA LEU A 339 -20.21 9.16 1.52
C LEU A 339 -20.88 9.45 0.19
N ALA A 340 -22.06 8.87 -0.02
CA ALA A 340 -22.87 9.16 -1.19
C ALA A 340 -23.49 10.57 -1.11
N LYS A 341 -23.41 11.33 -2.19
CA LYS A 341 -24.06 12.64 -2.35
C LYS A 341 -24.89 12.65 -3.62
N VAL A 342 -26.02 13.35 -3.58
CA VAL A 342 -26.96 13.48 -4.69
C VAL A 342 -26.91 14.89 -5.24
N ASP A 343 -26.77 14.99 -6.56
CA ASP A 343 -26.96 16.19 -7.34
C ASP A 343 -28.42 16.20 -7.86
N MET A 344 -29.25 17.07 -7.27
CA MET A 344 -30.66 17.15 -7.64
C MET A 344 -30.89 17.69 -9.05
N ASN A 345 -29.93 18.40 -9.64
CA ASN A 345 -30.05 18.93 -11.01
C ASN A 345 -29.92 17.82 -12.07
N LEU A 346 -29.37 16.66 -11.70
CA LEU A 346 -29.25 15.48 -12.55
C LEU A 346 -30.24 14.39 -12.15
N CYS A 347 -30.86 14.51 -10.97
CA CYS A 347 -31.69 13.46 -10.41
C CYS A 347 -33.06 13.47 -11.09
N LEU A 348 -33.53 12.29 -11.51
CA LEU A 348 -34.87 12.13 -12.09
C LEU A 348 -36.00 12.63 -11.17
N LEU A 349 -35.82 12.55 -9.85
CA LEU A 349 -36.79 13.13 -8.89
C LEU A 349 -36.83 14.67 -8.92
N GLY A 350 -35.75 15.32 -9.37
CA GLY A 350 -35.71 16.76 -9.62
C GLY A 350 -36.32 17.16 -10.97
N GLU A 351 -36.57 16.18 -11.85
CA GLU A 351 -37.25 16.32 -13.14
C GLU A 351 -38.69 15.78 -13.09
N ASP A 352 -39.28 15.67 -11.88
CA ASP A 352 -40.63 15.16 -11.63
C ASP A 352 -40.91 13.72 -12.12
N HIS A 353 -39.86 12.90 -12.26
CA HIS A 353 -39.99 11.47 -12.56
C HIS A 353 -39.96 10.59 -11.31
N GLU A 354 -40.71 9.48 -11.33
CA GLU A 354 -40.70 8.49 -10.25
C GLU A 354 -39.45 7.60 -10.30
N CYS A 355 -38.50 7.80 -9.37
CA CYS A 355 -37.29 6.98 -9.30
C CYS A 355 -36.95 6.57 -7.86
N SER A 356 -36.84 5.25 -7.61
CA SER A 356 -36.45 4.66 -6.31
C SER A 356 -35.19 3.80 -6.38
N ALA A 357 -34.42 3.91 -7.47
CA ALA A 357 -33.31 3.01 -7.78
C ALA A 357 -32.23 3.00 -6.68
N CYS A 358 -31.73 4.17 -6.26
CA CYS A 358 -30.67 4.26 -5.27
C CYS A 358 -31.10 3.71 -3.89
N MET A 359 -32.35 3.95 -3.50
CA MET A 359 -32.91 3.45 -2.24
C MET A 359 -33.05 1.92 -2.26
N ARG A 360 -33.62 1.35 -3.34
CA ARG A 360 -33.80 -0.10 -3.48
C ARG A 360 -32.48 -0.88 -3.53
N TRP A 361 -31.47 -0.30 -4.17
CA TRP A 361 -30.15 -0.93 -4.30
C TRP A 361 -29.24 -0.73 -3.08
N CYS A 362 -29.64 0.08 -2.09
CA CYS A 362 -28.81 0.33 -0.93
C CYS A 362 -28.87 -0.85 0.07
N PRO A 363 -27.81 -1.67 0.20
CA PRO A 363 -27.85 -2.84 1.08
C PRO A 363 -27.80 -2.47 2.57
N TYR A 364 -27.38 -1.24 2.90
CA TYR A 364 -27.26 -0.74 4.28
C TYR A 364 -28.47 0.10 4.72
N SER A 365 -29.51 0.20 3.88
CA SER A 365 -30.70 1.03 4.13
C SER A 365 -30.34 2.46 4.57
N ALA A 366 -29.31 3.02 3.92
CA ALA A 366 -28.75 4.34 4.26
C ALA A 366 -29.46 5.50 3.55
N ILE A 367 -30.37 5.21 2.61
CA ILE A 367 -31.06 6.22 1.81
C ILE A 367 -32.54 6.17 2.13
N ARG A 368 -33.13 7.32 2.47
CA ARG A 368 -34.57 7.50 2.70
C ARG A 368 -35.08 8.68 1.87
N TYR A 369 -36.32 8.61 1.42
CA TYR A 369 -36.94 9.74 0.71
C TYR A 369 -37.73 10.59 1.69
N VAL A 370 -37.54 11.90 1.60
CA VAL A 370 -38.21 12.88 2.46
C VAL A 370 -38.83 13.93 1.54
N PHE A 371 -40.07 14.32 1.82
CA PHE A 371 -40.70 15.41 1.09
C PHE A 371 -40.06 16.74 1.52
N SER A 372 -39.60 17.53 0.55
CA SER A 372 -39.06 18.87 0.80
C SER A 372 -40.15 19.89 0.51
N GLU A 373 -40.63 20.59 1.54
CA GLU A 373 -41.64 21.65 1.38
C GLU A 373 -41.10 22.83 0.55
N GLU A 374 -39.81 23.18 0.70
CA GLU A 374 -39.18 24.28 -0.05
C GLU A 374 -39.13 24.02 -1.56
N LYS A 375 -38.87 22.78 -1.97
CA LYS A 375 -38.76 22.39 -3.38
C LYS A 375 -40.02 21.70 -3.91
N TYR A 376 -40.99 21.45 -3.04
CA TYR A 376 -42.22 20.72 -3.30
C TYR A 376 -42.01 19.36 -4.01
N LEU A 377 -40.92 18.65 -3.69
CA LEU A 377 -40.54 17.39 -4.33
C LEU A 377 -39.92 16.41 -3.32
N LEU A 378 -39.88 15.12 -3.68
CA LEU A 378 -39.22 14.08 -2.89
C LEU A 378 -37.70 14.15 -3.08
N VAL A 379 -36.97 14.32 -1.97
CA VAL A 379 -35.49 14.34 -1.97
C VAL A 379 -34.91 13.09 -1.32
N PRO A 380 -33.89 12.46 -1.93
CA PRO A 380 -33.13 11.38 -1.31
C PRO A 380 -32.19 11.92 -0.23
N MET A 381 -32.45 11.55 1.02
CA MET A 381 -31.62 11.86 2.18
C MET A 381 -30.73 10.67 2.54
N ILE A 382 -29.42 10.91 2.61
CA ILE A 382 -28.41 9.92 2.96
C ILE A 382 -28.08 10.02 4.45
N ASN A 383 -28.26 8.91 5.17
CA ASN A 383 -27.81 8.75 6.54
C ASN A 383 -26.31 8.39 6.54
N ALA A 384 -25.47 9.34 6.98
CA ALA A 384 -24.01 9.17 7.02
C ALA A 384 -23.54 8.05 7.95
N ASP A 385 -24.29 7.77 9.03
CA ASP A 385 -23.94 6.73 10.00
C ASP A 385 -24.15 5.33 9.41
N LYS A 386 -25.16 5.14 8.55
CA LYS A 386 -25.39 3.88 7.84
C LYS A 386 -24.63 3.76 6.52
N CYS A 387 -24.38 4.88 5.83
CA CYS A 387 -23.70 4.88 4.54
C CYS A 387 -22.21 4.56 4.74
N ASN A 388 -21.74 3.44 4.20
CA ASN A 388 -20.32 3.12 4.19
C ASN A 388 -19.60 3.54 2.89
N GLY A 389 -20.32 4.04 1.89
CA GLY A 389 -19.75 4.45 0.60
C GLY A 389 -19.42 3.28 -0.34
N CYS A 390 -20.14 2.15 -0.25
CA CYS A 390 -19.88 0.98 -1.09
C CYS A 390 -20.04 1.18 -2.61
N GLY A 391 -20.77 2.21 -3.05
CA GLY A 391 -21.00 2.51 -4.48
C GLY A 391 -22.26 1.91 -5.10
N ALA A 392 -23.04 1.09 -4.38
CA ALA A 392 -24.23 0.41 -4.94
C ALA A 392 -25.24 1.37 -5.58
N CYS A 393 -25.47 2.52 -4.93
CA CYS A 393 -26.39 3.54 -5.40
C CYS A 393 -25.89 4.28 -6.65
N GLU A 394 -24.58 4.44 -6.82
CA GLU A 394 -23.96 5.09 -7.99
C GLU A 394 -24.10 4.20 -9.24
N VAL A 395 -23.83 2.90 -9.09
CA VAL A 395 -24.03 1.90 -10.16
C VAL A 395 -25.50 1.83 -10.58
N ALA A 396 -26.41 1.82 -9.61
CA ALA A 396 -27.85 1.71 -9.85
C ALA A 396 -28.48 2.95 -10.51
N CYS A 397 -27.81 4.10 -10.46
CA CYS A 397 -28.35 5.35 -10.95
C CYS A 397 -28.46 5.33 -12.50
N PRO A 398 -29.67 5.52 -13.07
CA PRO A 398 -29.88 5.40 -14.52
C PRO A 398 -29.39 6.63 -15.30
N THR A 399 -29.07 7.74 -14.63
CA THR A 399 -28.76 9.00 -15.29
C THR A 399 -27.44 8.92 -16.07
N SER A 400 -27.39 9.64 -17.19
CA SER A 400 -26.28 9.63 -18.15
C SER A 400 -26.17 11.02 -18.78
N PRO A 401 -24.96 11.54 -19.13
CA PRO A 401 -23.64 10.91 -19.04
C PRO A 401 -23.00 10.94 -17.64
N ARG A 402 -23.59 11.68 -16.69
CA ARG A 402 -23.13 11.72 -15.29
C ARG A 402 -24.19 11.09 -14.38
N LYS A 403 -23.71 10.37 -13.36
CA LYS A 403 -24.57 9.83 -12.30
C LYS A 403 -25.03 10.94 -11.36
N ALA A 404 -26.32 11.00 -11.07
CA ALA A 404 -26.90 11.97 -10.15
C ALA A 404 -26.47 11.71 -8.70
N ILE A 405 -26.24 10.45 -8.33
CA ILE A 405 -25.67 10.08 -7.03
C ILE A 405 -24.28 9.50 -7.23
N ARG A 406 -23.30 10.04 -6.49
CA ARG A 406 -21.90 9.59 -6.53
C ARG A 406 -21.32 9.51 -5.14
N VAL A 407 -20.35 8.61 -4.96
CA VAL A 407 -19.62 8.47 -3.70
C VAL A 407 -18.41 9.40 -3.71
N PHE A 408 -18.23 10.13 -2.61
CA PHE A 408 -17.10 11.01 -2.39
C PHE A 408 -16.28 10.54 -1.18
N PRO A 409 -14.96 10.80 -1.14
CA PRO A 409 -14.15 10.50 0.04
C PRO A 409 -14.74 11.16 1.29
N ASN A 410 -14.76 10.42 2.39
CA ASN A 410 -15.29 10.92 3.65
C ASN A 410 -14.30 11.87 4.32
N ASN A 411 -14.20 13.09 3.79
CA ASN A 411 -13.33 14.09 4.36
C ASN A 411 -14.07 14.72 5.56
N LYS A 412 -13.61 14.47 6.80
CA LYS A 412 -14.18 15.03 8.04
C LYS A 412 -14.36 16.55 8.01
N LYS A 413 -13.70 17.27 7.09
CA LYS A 413 -13.84 18.72 6.88
C LYS A 413 -14.90 19.15 5.86
N ILE A 414 -15.34 18.30 4.94
CA ILE A 414 -16.31 18.69 3.89
C ILE A 414 -17.75 18.59 4.40
N ILE A 415 -18.00 17.78 5.44
CA ILE A 415 -19.32 17.66 6.08
C ILE A 415 -19.82 19.02 6.61
N ASN A 416 -18.91 19.94 6.95
CA ASN A 416 -19.29 21.26 7.49
C ASN A 416 -19.42 22.37 6.43
N ASN A 417 -18.92 22.19 5.19
CA ASN A 417 -18.79 23.29 4.23
C ASN A 417 -19.60 23.16 2.93
N GLU A 418 -20.14 21.99 2.57
CA GLU A 418 -20.96 21.83 1.36
C GLU A 418 -22.47 21.73 1.62
N TYR A 419 -22.90 21.82 2.89
CA TYR A 419 -24.31 22.06 3.24
C TYR A 419 -24.54 23.48 3.78
N SER A 420 -23.70 24.44 3.35
CA SER A 420 -23.79 25.85 3.74
C SER A 420 -23.89 26.82 2.56
N SER A 421 -24.32 26.38 1.39
CA SER A 421 -24.87 27.27 0.37
C SER A 421 -26.39 27.41 0.54
N SER A 422 -26.81 27.80 1.74
CA SER A 422 -27.94 28.71 2.04
C SER A 422 -28.02 28.93 3.57
N PRO A 423 -27.33 29.92 4.16
CA PRO A 423 -27.30 30.10 5.61
C PRO A 423 -28.51 30.84 6.21
N ASN A 424 -29.58 31.14 5.44
CA ASN A 424 -30.62 32.07 5.90
C ASN A 424 -32.06 31.52 6.02
N SER A 425 -32.31 30.20 5.94
CA SER A 425 -33.67 29.64 6.16
C SER A 425 -33.83 28.86 7.49
N PHE A 426 -32.78 28.23 8.03
CA PHE A 426 -32.95 27.23 9.09
C PHE A 426 -32.57 27.69 10.50
N ARG A 427 -33.04 28.87 10.94
CA ARG A 427 -32.84 29.34 12.33
C ARG A 427 -33.96 29.01 13.31
N ASN A 428 -35.03 28.30 12.89
CA ASN A 428 -36.23 28.14 13.74
C ASN A 428 -36.61 26.71 14.17
N ILE A 429 -35.78 25.67 13.95
CA ILE A 429 -36.19 24.28 14.32
C ILE A 429 -35.45 23.73 15.56
N THR A 430 -34.45 24.42 16.11
CA THR A 430 -33.67 23.93 17.28
C THR A 430 -34.00 24.59 18.62
N LYS A 431 -35.20 25.19 18.77
CA LYS A 431 -35.67 25.77 20.04
C LYS A 431 -37.04 25.25 20.50
N VAL A 432 -37.36 23.97 20.30
CA VAL A 432 -38.44 23.31 21.06
C VAL A 432 -38.03 21.88 21.37
N ASN A 433 -37.23 21.69 22.43
CA ASN A 433 -37.15 20.42 23.17
C ASN A 433 -36.41 20.63 24.49
N ARG A 434 -37.01 21.45 25.36
CA ARG A 434 -36.81 21.42 26.83
C ARG A 434 -38.07 21.94 27.49
N THR A 435 -39.14 21.16 27.41
CA THR A 435 -40.22 21.02 28.41
C THR A 435 -41.36 20.26 27.75
N LEU A 436 -41.71 19.12 28.34
CA LEU A 436 -43.02 18.45 28.39
C LEU A 436 -42.88 16.94 28.19
N ASN A 437 -43.31 16.22 29.23
CA ASN A 437 -43.53 14.77 29.26
C ASN A 437 -44.38 14.30 28.06
N PRO A 438 -44.24 13.03 27.63
CA PRO A 438 -44.94 12.53 26.47
C PRO A 438 -46.44 12.31 26.76
N PRO A 439 -47.38 12.81 25.95
CA PRO A 439 -48.71 12.25 25.90
C PRO A 439 -48.70 11.00 25.02
N ARG A 440 -49.28 9.91 25.54
CA ARG A 440 -49.60 8.68 24.83
C ARG A 440 -50.38 9.01 23.54
N ALA A 441 -49.85 8.64 22.38
CA ALA A 441 -50.57 8.66 21.11
C ALA A 441 -50.62 7.26 20.49
N ARG A 442 -51.82 6.88 20.07
CA ARG A 442 -52.30 5.55 19.73
C ARG A 442 -51.73 5.06 18.39
N TYR A 443 -51.35 3.79 18.34
CA TYR A 443 -51.15 3.06 17.10
C TYR A 443 -52.49 2.94 16.38
N PHE A 444 -52.63 3.54 15.19
CA PHE A 444 -53.62 3.11 14.22
C PHE A 444 -52.97 2.06 13.32
N PHE A 445 -53.26 0.81 13.61
CA PHE A 445 -53.12 -0.30 12.67
C PHE A 445 -54.18 -0.13 11.59
N VAL A 446 -53.77 0.08 10.33
CA VAL A 446 -54.66 -0.20 9.20
C VAL A 446 -54.49 -1.68 8.89
N ASN A 447 -55.51 -2.45 9.25
CA ASN A 447 -55.63 -3.87 8.99
C ASN A 447 -55.72 -4.15 7.48
N ARG A 448 -55.13 -5.28 7.08
CA ARG A 448 -55.53 -6.02 5.88
C ARG A 448 -57.02 -6.36 5.99
N ASP A 449 -57.74 -6.21 4.89
CA ASP A 449 -58.52 -7.27 4.22
C ASP A 449 -59.47 -6.61 3.20
N ILE A 450 -59.22 -6.89 1.91
CA ILE A 450 -60.14 -7.20 0.79
C ILE A 450 -59.29 -7.26 -0.48
#